data_AF-A0A3B0WV58-F1
#
_entry.id   AF-A0A3B0WV58-F1
#
_cell.length_a   1.000
_cell.length_b   1.000
_cell.length_c   1.000
_cell.angle_alpha   90.00
_cell.angle_beta   90.00
_cell.angle_gamma   90.00
#
_symmetry.space_group_name_H-M   'P 1'
#
loop_
_entity.id
_entity.type
_entity.pdbx_description
1 polymer ?
#
loop_
_entity_poly.entity_id
_entity_poly.type
_entity_poly.pdbx_seq_one_letter_code
_entity_poly.pdbx_strand_id
1 'polypeptide(L)' 'ASKLKISVTMRLSEDVIDYFKKMAKKSGLPYQSLINLYLRDCASKNREIDISWH' A
#
# COMPACT_ATOMS: atom_id res chain seq x y z
N ALA A 1 -1.22 2.49 -24.80
CA ALA A 1 -0.60 1.26 -24.28
C ALA A 1 -1.22 0.93 -22.93
N SER A 2 -2.08 -0.09 -22.89
CA SER A 2 -2.74 -0.58 -21.68
C SER A 2 -1.65 -1.12 -20.75
N LYS A 3 -1.31 -0.40 -19.67
CA LYS A 3 -0.46 -0.96 -18.62
C LYS A 3 -1.25 -2.11 -18.00
N LEU A 4 -1.02 -3.33 -18.49
CA LEU A 4 -1.61 -4.56 -17.99
C LEU A 4 -1.42 -4.56 -16.47
N LYS A 5 -2.52 -4.68 -15.74
CA LYS A 5 -2.49 -4.75 -14.28
C LYS A 5 -1.75 -6.04 -13.91
N ILE A 6 -0.56 -5.90 -13.34
CA ILE A 6 0.19 -7.04 -12.81
C ILE A 6 -0.44 -7.43 -11.49
N SER A 7 -0.89 -8.68 -11.38
CA SER A 7 -1.35 -9.24 -10.11
C SER A 7 -0.15 -9.76 -9.33
N VAL A 8 0.00 -9.34 -8.09
CA VAL A 8 1.08 -9.80 -7.20
C VAL A 8 0.47 -10.27 -5.88
N THR A 9 1.01 -11.37 -5.35
CA THR A 9 0.71 -11.83 -3.99
C THR A 9 1.77 -11.28 -3.05
N MET A 10 1.34 -10.50 -2.05
CA MET A 10 2.23 -9.86 -1.07
C MET A 10 1.84 -10.32 0.33
N ARG A 11 2.84 -10.63 1.17
CA ARG A 11 2.62 -10.84 2.60
C ARG A 11 2.62 -9.49 3.30
N LEU A 12 1.60 -9.26 4.10
CA LEU A 12 1.47 -8.07 4.94
C LEU A 12 1.24 -8.55 6.37
N SER A 13 1.83 -7.85 7.33
CA SER A 13 1.55 -8.08 8.74
C SER A 13 0.13 -7.63 9.08
N GLU A 14 -0.44 -8.21 10.14
CA GLU A 14 -1.83 -7.97 10.54
C GLU A 14 -2.08 -6.51 10.90
N ASP A 15 -1.14 -5.86 11.57
CA ASP A 15 -1.19 -4.46 11.97
C ASP A 15 -1.28 -3.50 10.76
N VAL A 16 -0.55 -3.81 9.69
CA VAL A 16 -0.60 -3.06 8.42
C VAL A 16 -1.98 -3.21 7.77
N ILE A 17 -2.51 -4.44 7.71
CA ILE A 17 -3.84 -4.69 7.16
C ILE A 17 -4.90 -3.92 7.96
N ASP A 18 -4.83 -3.96 9.28
CA ASP A 18 -5.78 -3.29 10.16
C ASP A 18 -5.72 -1.77 10.07
N TYR A 19 -4.51 -1.20 9.91
CA TYR A 19 -4.33 0.22 9.62
C TYR A 19 -5.11 0.63 8.36
N PHE A 20 -4.94 -0.09 7.25
CA PHE A 20 -5.63 0.23 6.00
C PHE A 20 -7.13 -0.08 6.04
N LYS A 21 -7.58 -1.11 6.78
CA LYS A 21 -9.02 -1.35 7.02
C LYS A 21 -9.68 -0.20 7.79
N LYS A 22 -9.02 0.36 8.80
CA LYS A 22 -9.53 1.53 9.54
C LYS A 22 -9.62 2.75 8.64
N MET A 23 -8.64 2.95 7.75
CA MET A 23 -8.66 4.03 6.76
C MET A 23 -9.75 3.84 5.69
N ALA A 24 -9.98 2.61 5.26
CA ALA A 24 -11.06 2.25 4.33
C ALA A 24 -12.44 2.63 4.89
N LYS A 25 -12.69 2.35 6.19
CA LYS A 25 -13.94 2.74 6.86
C LYS A 25 -14.19 4.26 6.83
N LYS A 26 -13.14 5.07 6.88
CA LYS A 26 -13.24 6.54 6.86
C LYS A 26 -13.37 7.12 5.45
N SER A 27 -12.65 6.55 4.48
CA SER A 27 -12.57 7.06 3.11
C SER A 27 -13.63 6.48 2.17
N GLY A 28 -14.27 5.38 2.54
CA GLY A 28 -15.18 4.63 1.66
C GLY A 28 -14.46 3.85 0.54
N LEU A 29 -13.12 3.86 0.51
CA LEU A 29 -12.33 3.15 -0.49
C LEU A 29 -11.90 1.77 0.02
N PRO A 30 -11.78 0.75 -0.85
CA PRO A 30 -11.24 -0.55 -0.46
C PRO A 30 -9.82 -0.43 0.09
N TYR A 31 -9.50 -1.17 1.16
CA TYR A 31 -8.18 -1.13 1.78
C TYR A 31 -7.06 -1.56 0.81
N GLN A 32 -7.33 -2.48 -0.13
CA GLN A 32 -6.34 -2.83 -1.16
C GLN A 32 -6.02 -1.68 -2.11
N SER A 33 -7.03 -0.87 -2.46
CA SER A 33 -6.84 0.33 -3.29
C SER A 33 -6.00 1.36 -2.54
N LEU A 34 -6.24 1.52 -1.24
CA LEU A 34 -5.47 2.44 -0.39
C LEU A 34 -4.01 2.00 -0.26
N ILE A 35 -3.73 0.70 -0.06
CA ILE A 35 -2.37 0.15 -0.05
C ILE A 35 -1.65 0.53 -1.34
N ASN A 36 -2.27 0.24 -2.49
CA ASN A 36 -1.69 0.57 -3.78
C ASN A 36 -1.49 2.08 -3.97
N LEU A 37 -2.43 2.91 -3.50
CA LEU A 37 -2.31 4.36 -3.58
C LEU A 37 -1.12 4.87 -2.75
N TYR A 38 -0.95 4.33 -1.54
CA TYR A 38 0.19 4.65 -0.67
C TYR A 38 1.52 4.23 -1.28
N LEU A 39 1.60 3.04 -1.87
CA LEU A 39 2.81 2.58 -2.56
C LEU A 39 3.15 3.47 -3.77
N ARG A 40 2.13 3.93 -4.51
CA ARG A 40 2.32 4.89 -5.61
C ARG A 40 2.83 6.24 -5.13
N ASP A 41 2.30 6.75 -4.03
CA ASP A 41 2.78 7.99 -3.40
C ASP A 41 4.21 7.86 -2.86
N CYS A 42 4.55 6.69 -2.31
CA CYS A 42 5.90 6.36 -1.87
C CYS A 42 6.89 6.43 -3.05
N ALA A 43 6.55 5.78 -4.16
CA ALA A 43 7.37 5.77 -5.38
C ALA A 43 7.45 7.16 -6.04
N SER A 44 6.34 7.92 -6.11
CA SER A 44 6.36 9.26 -6.72
C SER A 44 7.20 10.26 -5.93
N LYS A 45 7.32 10.07 -4.62
CA LYS A 45 8.13 10.89 -3.72
C LYS A 45 9.55 10.37 -3.54
N ASN A 46 9.94 9.29 -4.24
CA ASN A 46 11.22 8.59 -4.06
C ASN A 46 11.57 8.36 -2.58
N ARG A 47 10.58 7.94 -1.78
CA ARG A 47 10.82 7.62 -0.37
C ARG A 47 11.60 6.31 -0.31
N GLU A 48 12.76 6.37 0.34
CA GLU A 48 13.55 5.19 0.64
C GLU A 48 13.18 4.68 2.02
N ILE A 49 13.02 3.36 2.14
CA ILE A 49 12.81 2.71 3.43
C ILE A 49 14.17 2.61 4.09
N ASP A 50 14.27 3.14 5.31
CA ASP A 50 15.42 2.88 6.13
C ASP A 50 15.40 1.41 6.56
N ILE A 51 16.36 0.65 6.03
CA ILE A 51 16.56 -0.77 6.32
C ILE A 51 17.59 -1.00 7.43
N SER A 52 18.08 0.07 8.08
CA SER A 52 18.99 -0.02 9.22
C SER A 52 18.24 -0.45 10.50
N TRP A 53 17.64 -1.64 10.45
CA TRP A 53 17.22 -2.35 11.64
C TRP A 53 18.48 -2.97 12.29
N HIS A 54 19.14 -2.21 13.17
CA HIS A 54 20.12 -2.75 14.12
C HIS A 54 19.41 -3.33 15.35
#